data_AF-A0A2V6KHB7-F1
#
_entry.id   AF-A0A2V6KHB7-F1
#
_cell.length_a   1.000
_cell.length_b   1.000
_cell.length_c   1.000
_cell.angle_alpha   90.00
_cell.angle_beta   90.00
_cell.angle_gamma   90.00
#
_symmetry.space_group_name_H-M   'P 1'
#
loop_
_entity.id
_entity.type
_entity.pdbx_description
1 polymer ?
#
loop_
_entity_poly.entity_id
_entity_poly.type
_entity_poly.pdbx_seq_one_letter_code
_entity_poly.pdbx_strand_id
1 'polypeptide(L)'
;MALSGAAFAAGAKTYQVTGPVLEVTDTMIAVQKGKDRWEINRDSNTKVTGDLKVGEKVTVTYTMSATEVEVKAGKGGKKEGASPAGAPKKK
;
A
#
# COMPACT_ATOMS: atom_id res chain seq x y z
N MET A 1 4.21 18.48 33.94
CA MET A 1 4.28 18.50 32.46
C MET A 1 4.18 17.07 31.98
N ALA A 2 3.02 16.68 31.43
CA ALA A 2 2.80 15.36 30.85
C ALA A 2 3.44 15.33 29.46
N LEU A 3 4.38 14.42 29.22
CA LEU A 3 4.95 14.19 27.90
C LEU A 3 3.98 13.28 27.14
N SER A 4 3.07 13.89 26.39
CA SER A 4 2.22 13.20 25.41
C SER A 4 3.12 12.50 24.41
N GLY A 5 3.19 11.16 24.50
CA GLY A 5 3.87 10.34 23.51
C GLY A 5 3.20 10.50 22.16
N ALA A 6 3.84 11.21 21.24
CA ALA A 6 3.51 11.14 19.83
C ALA A 6 3.81 9.70 19.38
N ALA A 7 2.77 8.87 19.34
CA ALA A 7 2.79 7.63 18.61
C ALA A 7 2.95 8.00 17.13
N PHE A 8 4.19 7.99 16.64
CA PHE A 8 4.44 7.98 15.21
C PHE A 8 3.93 6.64 14.68
N ALA A 9 2.66 6.60 14.31
CA ALA A 9 2.18 5.62 13.37
C ALA A 9 3.08 5.77 12.14
N ALA A 10 3.94 4.78 11.88
CA ALA A 10 4.58 4.63 10.60
C ALA A 10 3.46 4.42 9.58
N GLY A 11 2.92 5.53 9.07
CA GLY A 11 1.73 5.53 8.23
C GLY A 11 1.97 4.60 7.05
N ALA A 12 1.03 3.68 6.82
CA ALA A 12 1.07 2.80 5.67
C ALA A 12 1.32 3.67 4.43
N LYS A 13 2.39 3.35 3.68
CA LYS A 13 2.70 4.08 2.45
C LYS A 13 1.50 3.96 1.53
N THR A 14 1.04 5.11 1.04
CA THR A 14 0.01 5.17 0.02
C THR A 14 0.66 5.06 -1.34
N TYR A 15 0.07 4.23 -2.18
CA TYR A 15 0.50 3.95 -3.54
C TYR A 15 -0.61 4.32 -4.50
N GLN A 16 -0.23 4.52 -5.77
CA GLN A 16 -1.17 4.85 -6.82
C GLN A 16 -0.94 3.99 -8.04
N VAL A 17 -2.04 3.59 -8.67
CA VAL A 17 -2.04 2.95 -9.97
C VAL A 17 -3.07 3.65 -10.85
N THR A 18 -2.67 3.99 -12.07
CA THR A 18 -3.53 4.66 -13.05
C THR A 18 -3.63 3.80 -14.30
N GLY A 19 -4.86 3.57 -14.76
CA GLY A 19 -5.12 2.69 -15.89
C GLY A 19 -6.61 2.60 -16.23
N PRO A 20 -6.96 2.04 -17.41
CA PRO A 20 -8.34 1.69 -17.69
C PRO A 20 -8.80 0.57 -16.74
N VAL A 21 -10.02 0.67 -16.25
CA VAL A 21 -10.67 -0.38 -15.46
C VAL A 21 -10.95 -1.57 -16.35
N LEU A 22 -10.55 -2.75 -15.88
CA LEU A 22 -10.83 -4.01 -16.55
C LEU A 22 -12.05 -4.71 -15.95
N GLU A 23 -12.22 -4.60 -14.63
CA GLU A 23 -13.27 -5.27 -13.88
C GLU A 23 -13.56 -4.53 -12.58
N VAL A 24 -14.82 -4.56 -12.13
CA VAL A 24 -15.26 -4.03 -10.84
C VAL A 24 -16.20 -5.05 -10.23
N THR A 25 -15.89 -5.48 -9.02
CA THR A 25 -16.78 -6.29 -8.18
C THR A 25 -17.04 -5.56 -6.87
N ASP A 26 -17.81 -6.18 -5.97
CA ASP A 26 -18.05 -5.62 -4.63
C ASP A 26 -16.78 -5.61 -3.76
N THR A 27 -15.81 -6.48 -4.05
CA THR A 27 -14.61 -6.69 -3.23
C THR A 27 -13.30 -6.35 -3.92
N MET A 28 -13.32 -6.11 -5.24
CA MET A 28 -12.10 -5.83 -6.00
C MET A 28 -12.32 -4.85 -7.17
N ILE A 29 -11.26 -4.12 -7.52
CA ILE A 29 -11.14 -3.31 -8.74
C ILE A 29 -9.90 -3.80 -9.49
N ALA A 30 -10.08 -4.20 -10.75
CA ALA A 30 -8.97 -4.52 -11.64
C ALA A 30 -8.70 -3.36 -12.60
N VAL A 31 -7.43 -2.96 -12.73
CA VAL A 31 -6.98 -1.92 -13.67
C VAL A 31 -5.82 -2.42 -14.51
N GLN A 32 -5.70 -1.94 -15.74
CA GLN A 32 -4.56 -2.24 -16.60
C GLN A 32 -3.43 -1.24 -16.39
N LYS A 33 -2.25 -1.71 -16.02
CA LYS A 33 -1.05 -0.88 -15.94
C LYS A 33 0.00 -1.41 -16.91
N GLY A 34 0.17 -0.71 -18.03
CA GLY A 34 1.00 -1.21 -19.13
C GLY A 34 0.42 -2.50 -19.71
N LYS A 35 1.13 -3.62 -19.58
CA LYS A 35 0.66 -4.94 -20.02
C LYS A 35 0.13 -5.81 -18.87
N ASP A 36 0.26 -5.33 -17.64
CA ASP A 36 -0.10 -6.10 -16.44
C ASP A 36 -1.51 -5.73 -15.96
N ARG A 37 -2.22 -6.74 -15.45
CA ARG A 37 -3.48 -6.57 -14.72
C ARG A 37 -3.18 -6.39 -13.24
N TRP A 38 -3.64 -5.29 -12.67
CA TRP A 38 -3.49 -4.96 -11.26
C TRP A 38 -4.82 -5.09 -10.55
N GLU A 39 -4.87 -5.89 -9.50
CA GLU A 39 -6.07 -6.14 -8.71
C GLU A 39 -5.92 -5.48 -7.35
N ILE A 40 -6.90 -4.64 -6.98
CA ILE A 40 -6.90 -3.89 -5.73
C ILE A 40 -8.17 -4.25 -4.97
N ASN A 41 -8.00 -4.74 -3.74
CA ASN A 41 -9.13 -4.98 -2.86
C ASN A 41 -9.84 -3.66 -2.55
N ARG A 42 -11.17 -3.71 -2.55
CA ARG A 42 -12.04 -2.64 -2.08
C ARG A 42 -12.99 -3.19 -1.03
N ASP A 43 -13.53 -2.27 -0.24
CA ASP A 43 -14.50 -2.55 0.81
C ASP A 43 -15.52 -1.40 0.90
N SER A 44 -16.42 -1.46 1.89
CA SER A 44 -17.42 -0.42 2.15
C SER A 44 -16.82 0.94 2.52
N ASN A 45 -15.54 1.00 2.94
CA ASN A 45 -14.84 2.24 3.26
C ASN A 45 -14.18 2.86 2.03
N THR A 46 -14.13 2.14 0.91
CA THR A 46 -13.52 2.61 -0.32
C THR A 46 -14.36 3.72 -0.94
N LYS A 47 -13.86 4.95 -0.83
CA LYS A 47 -14.51 6.12 -1.42
C LYS A 47 -14.34 6.11 -2.94
N VAL A 48 -15.45 5.96 -3.66
CA VAL A 48 -15.48 6.11 -5.12
C VAL A 48 -16.01 7.50 -5.47
N THR A 49 -15.23 8.25 -6.23
CA THR A 49 -15.63 9.56 -6.75
C THR A 49 -15.74 9.49 -8.27
N GLY A 50 -16.93 9.73 -8.81
CA GLY A 50 -17.22 9.64 -10.25
C GLY A 50 -17.76 8.28 -10.68
N ASP A 51 -17.87 8.09 -12.00
CA ASP A 51 -18.37 6.86 -12.61
C ASP A 51 -17.25 5.80 -12.75
N LEU A 52 -17.24 4.83 -11.85
CA LEU A 52 -16.34 3.68 -11.92
C LEU A 52 -16.94 2.60 -12.84
N LYS A 53 -16.55 2.60 -14.11
CA LYS A 53 -17.02 1.66 -15.15
C LYS A 53 -15.85 0.99 -15.85
N VAL A 54 -16.07 -0.21 -16.40
CA VAL A 54 -15.08 -0.90 -17.25
C VAL A 54 -14.74 -0.05 -18.46
N GLY A 55 -13.45 0.03 -18.81
CA GLY A 55 -12.89 0.85 -19.87
C GLY A 55 -12.48 2.26 -19.44
N GLU A 56 -13.07 2.81 -18.37
CA GLU A 56 -12.76 4.15 -17.89
C GLU A 56 -11.35 4.23 -17.30
N LYS A 57 -10.64 5.32 -17.60
CA LYS A 57 -9.30 5.55 -17.06
C LYS A 57 -9.42 6.14 -15.66
N VAL A 58 -8.99 5.39 -14.66
CA VAL A 58 -9.05 5.79 -13.25
C VAL A 58 -7.67 5.81 -12.61
N THR A 59 -7.53 6.57 -11.53
CA THR A 59 -6.38 6.50 -10.61
C THR A 59 -6.87 5.93 -9.28
N VAL A 60 -6.40 4.74 -8.93
CA VAL A 60 -6.71 4.08 -7.66
C VAL A 60 -5.59 4.41 -6.67
N THR A 61 -5.96 4.96 -5.52
CA THR A 61 -5.04 5.16 -4.39
C THR A 61 -5.28 4.03 -3.38
N TYR A 62 -4.22 3.32 -3.01
CA TYR A 62 -4.33 2.14 -2.15
C TYR A 62 -3.15 2.05 -1.18
N THR A 63 -3.31 1.28 -0.11
CA THR A 63 -2.23 0.90 0.80
C THR A 63 -1.91 -0.57 0.60
N MET A 64 -0.64 -0.93 0.71
CA MET A 64 -0.23 -2.34 0.75
C MET A 64 0.00 -2.76 2.20
N SER A 65 -0.73 -3.77 2.65
CA SER A 65 -0.60 -4.36 3.97
C SER A 65 -0.32 -5.86 3.86
N ALA A 66 0.52 -6.37 4.76
CA ALA A 66 0.68 -7.81 4.93
C ALA A 66 -0.45 -8.34 5.80
N THR A 67 -1.13 -9.39 5.34
CA THR A 67 -2.20 -10.06 6.11
C THR A 67 -1.63 -11.07 7.10
N GLU A 68 -0.57 -11.78 6.70
CA GLU A 68 0.12 -12.76 7.54
C GLU A 68 1.61 -12.74 7.22
N VAL A 69 2.45 -12.92 8.24
CA VAL A 69 3.89 -13.06 8.09
C VAL A 69 4.34 -14.26 8.92
N GLU A 70 4.64 -15.37 8.25
CA GLU A 70 5.18 -16.56 8.88
C GLU A 70 6.71 -16.59 8.71
N VAL A 71 7.44 -16.56 9.83
CA VAL A 71 8.89 -16.78 9.82
C VAL A 71 9.13 -18.27 10.04
N LYS A 72 9.33 -19.01 8.95
CA LYS A 72 9.87 -20.37 9.03
C LYS A 72 11.32 -20.26 9.47
N ALA A 73 11.60 -20.62 10.73
CA ALA A 73 12.90 -20.43 11.35
C ALA A 73 14.03 -21.02 10.48
N GLY A 74 14.77 -20.14 9.80
CA GLY A 74 16.09 -20.48 9.29
C GLY A 74 17.01 -20.67 10.48
N LYS A 75 17.72 -21.81 10.56
CA LYS A 75 18.84 -21.98 11.47
C LYS A 75 19.85 -20.85 11.23
N GLY A 76 19.85 -19.81 12.06
CA GLY A 76 20.80 -18.71 11.94
C GLY A 76 20.30 -17.42 12.55
N GLY A 77 20.22 -17.38 13.88
CA GLY A 77 20.09 -16.12 14.59
C GLY A 77 21.34 -15.27 14.41
N LYS A 78 21.17 -14.06 13.87
CA LYS A 78 21.95 -12.88 14.29
C LYS A 78 21.07 -11.65 14.12
N LYS A 79 20.61 -11.10 15.25
CA LYS A 79 20.15 -9.72 15.33
C LYS A 79 21.32 -8.84 14.90
N GLU A 80 21.16 -8.08 13.83
CA GLU A 80 22.03 -6.95 13.55
C GLU A 80 21.19 -5.76 13.11
N GLY A 81 21.13 -4.77 14.01
CA GLY A 81 20.98 -3.36 13.72
C GLY A 81 19.85 -2.91 12.82
N ALA A 82 18.72 -2.55 13.43
CA ALA A 82 18.01 -1.36 12.98
C ALA A 82 18.96 -0.16 13.13
N SER A 83 19.56 0.30 12.03
CA SER A 83 20.17 1.62 11.95
C SER A 83 19.27 2.52 11.10
N PRO A 84 18.61 3.54 11.68
CA PRO A 84 17.99 4.60 10.89
C PRO A 84 19.06 5.58 10.40
N ALA A 85 18.65 6.50 9.53
CA ALA A 85 19.38 7.69 9.04
C ALA A 85 20.35 7.50 7.87
N GLY A 86 19.79 7.40 6.66
CA GLY A 86 20.36 8.09 5.51
C GLY A 86 20.07 9.59 5.61
N ALA A 87 20.95 10.35 6.28
CA ALA A 87 21.00 11.81 6.19
C ALA A 87 22.18 12.21 5.29
N PRO A 88 21.97 12.91 4.16
CA PRO A 88 23.09 13.47 3.41
C PRO A 88 23.62 14.69 4.16
N LYS A 89 24.86 14.59 4.65
CA LYS A 89 25.64 15.73 5.18
C LYS A 89 26.01 16.65 4.02
N LYS A 90 25.61 17.92 4.11
CA LYS A 90 26.16 19.00 3.28
C LYS A 90 27.65 19.17 3.60
N LYS A 91 28.48 19.33 2.57
CA LYS A 91 29.84 19.85 2.67
C LYS A 91 29.95 21.05 1.73
#